data_AF-A0A955FJI6-F1
#
_entry.id   AF-A0A955FJI6-F1
#
_cell.length_a   1.000
_cell.length_b   1.000
_cell.length_c   1.000
_cell.angle_alpha   90.00
_cell.angle_beta   90.00
_cell.angle_gamma   90.00
#
_symmetry.space_group_name_H-M   'P 1'
#
loop_
_entity.id
_entity.type
_entity.pdbx_description
1 polymer ?
#
loop_
_entity_poly.entity_id
_entity_poly.type
_entity_poly.pdbx_seq_one_letter_code
_entity_poly.pdbx_strand_id
1 'polypeptide(L)'
;NAKRLIICGHSMGAALATLTAFDFAAYGPEVYAFAPPRVGNNAFANKSAQLLPKAFKIINTADLIPTLPPPVFPNTTYTHTGTVIPFIRNLGSIGGNHVEAYKQFLGL
;
A
#
# COMPACT_ATOMS: atom_id res chain seq x y z
N ASN A 1 1.57 -25.07 16.24
CA ASN A 1 1.19 -24.45 14.94
C ASN A 1 0.96 -22.96 15.12
N ALA A 2 1.89 -22.13 14.64
CA ALA A 2 1.68 -20.69 14.60
C ALA A 2 0.70 -20.35 13.46
N LYS A 3 -0.36 -19.61 13.75
CA LYS A 3 -1.32 -19.13 12.74
C LYS A 3 -0.72 -17.89 12.05
N ARG A 4 -0.88 -17.79 10.72
CA ARG A 4 -0.43 -16.63 9.93
C ARG A 4 -1.49 -15.52 9.97
N LEU A 5 -1.08 -14.29 10.27
CA LEU A 5 -1.93 -13.11 10.18
C LEU A 5 -1.68 -12.41 8.84
N ILE A 6 -2.71 -12.33 8.01
CA ILE A 6 -2.67 -11.61 6.72
C ILE A 6 -3.62 -10.43 6.82
N ILE A 7 -3.12 -9.25 6.48
CA ILE A 7 -3.89 -8.02 6.45
C ILE A 7 -3.83 -7.49 5.01
N CYS A 8 -4.98 -7.24 4.41
CA CYS A 8 -5.04 -6.74 3.04
C CYS A 8 -6.08 -5.63 2.92
N GLY A 9 -5.94 -4.85 1.85
CA GLY A 9 -6.89 -3.80 1.53
C GLY A 9 -6.61 -3.18 0.19
N HIS A 10 -7.61 -2.48 -0.34
CA HIS A 10 -7.53 -1.70 -1.58
C HIS A 10 -7.77 -0.22 -1.29
N SER A 11 -7.07 0.68 -1.98
CA SER A 11 -7.25 2.13 -1.86
C SER A 11 -7.08 2.61 -0.41
N MET A 12 -8.04 3.37 0.14
CA MET A 12 -8.07 3.72 1.56
C MET A 12 -7.99 2.50 2.49
N GLY A 13 -8.60 1.37 2.11
CA GLY A 13 -8.48 0.12 2.85
C GLY A 13 -7.04 -0.40 2.90
N ALA A 14 -6.23 -0.15 1.88
CA ALA A 14 -4.81 -0.51 1.86
C ALA A 14 -3.97 0.39 2.81
N ALA A 15 -4.37 1.65 2.97
CA ALA A 15 -3.79 2.54 3.97
C ALA A 15 -4.09 2.04 5.39
N LEU A 16 -5.37 1.74 5.67
CA LEU A 16 -5.79 1.17 6.95
C LEU A 16 -5.10 -0.17 7.22
N ALA A 17 -5.00 -1.04 6.23
CA ALA A 17 -4.24 -2.30 6.34
C ALA A 17 -2.80 -2.09 6.80
N THR A 18 -2.13 -1.05 6.29
CA THR A 18 -0.74 -0.71 6.68
C THR A 18 -0.67 -0.23 8.13
N LEU A 19 -1.60 0.66 8.54
CA LEU A 19 -1.65 1.18 9.91
C LEU A 19 -2.00 0.07 10.92
N THR A 20 -3.01 -0.74 10.61
CA THR A 20 -3.38 -1.91 11.43
C THR A 20 -2.22 -2.89 11.53
N ALA A 21 -1.51 -3.17 10.45
CA ALA A 21 -0.34 -4.05 10.52
C ALA A 21 0.75 -3.48 11.43
N PHE A 22 0.96 -2.16 11.42
CA PHE A 22 1.91 -1.49 12.29
C PHE A 22 1.53 -1.66 13.77
N ASP A 23 0.25 -1.47 14.13
CA ASP A 23 -0.25 -1.67 15.49
C ASP A 23 -0.11 -3.13 15.96
N PHE A 24 -0.24 -4.08 15.02
CA PHE A 24 -0.13 -5.52 15.28
C PHE A 24 1.24 -6.11 14.93
N ALA A 25 2.30 -5.29 14.82
CA ALA A 25 3.62 -5.74 14.37
C ALA A 25 4.20 -6.90 15.20
N ALA A 26 3.88 -6.97 16.50
CA ALA A 26 4.31 -8.05 17.40
C ALA A 26 3.84 -9.45 16.95
N TYR A 27 2.79 -9.54 16.12
CA TYR A 27 2.26 -10.78 15.57
C TYR A 27 2.87 -11.17 14.21
N GLY A 28 3.82 -10.38 13.69
CA GLY A 28 4.47 -10.60 12.41
C GLY A 28 3.50 -10.68 11.22
N PRO A 29 2.59 -9.70 11.04
CA PRO A 29 1.59 -9.73 9.97
C PRO A 29 2.23 -9.64 8.58
N GLU A 30 1.56 -10.23 7.61
CA GLU A 30 1.87 -10.07 6.19
C GLU A 30 0.85 -9.13 5.56
N VAL A 31 1.34 -8.10 4.85
CA VAL A 31 0.50 -7.04 4.31
C VAL A 31 0.46 -7.11 2.79
N TYR A 32 -0.75 -7.13 2.23
CA TYR A 32 -0.99 -6.99 0.80
C TYR A 32 -1.85 -5.76 0.53
N ALA A 33 -1.19 -4.68 0.16
CA ALA A 33 -1.79 -3.38 -0.05
C ALA A 33 -1.95 -3.09 -1.54
N PHE A 34 -3.17 -3.03 -2.04
CA PHE A 34 -3.49 -2.73 -3.44
C PHE A 34 -3.87 -1.26 -3.60
N ALA A 35 -3.26 -0.55 -4.54
CA ALA A 35 -3.46 0.88 -4.71
C ALA A 35 -3.28 1.73 -3.43
N PRO A 36 -2.28 1.47 -2.55
CA PRO A 36 -2.18 2.20 -1.30
C PRO A 36 -1.76 3.65 -1.53
N PRO A 37 -2.47 4.65 -0.96
CA PRO A 37 -1.89 5.98 -0.82
C PRO A 37 -0.74 5.95 0.21
N ARG A 38 0.04 7.03 0.28
CA ARG A 38 1.06 7.21 1.32
C ARG A 38 0.36 7.46 2.66
N VAL A 39 0.87 6.86 3.72
CA VAL A 39 0.19 6.84 5.05
C VAL A 39 0.94 7.60 6.14
N GLY A 40 2.21 7.93 5.93
CA GLY A 40 3.02 8.59 6.94
C GLY A 40 4.25 9.25 6.36
N ASN A 41 4.93 9.99 7.23
CA ASN A 41 6.18 10.69 6.92
C ASN A 41 7.38 9.74 6.87
N ASN A 42 8.58 10.29 6.67
CA ASN A 42 9.83 9.53 6.66
C ASN A 42 10.07 8.72 7.93
N ALA A 43 9.76 9.28 9.11
CA ALA A 43 9.95 8.58 10.38
C ALA A 43 9.05 7.35 10.49
N PHE A 44 7.76 7.48 10.12
CA PHE A 44 6.84 6.36 10.04
C PHE A 44 7.31 5.31 9.02
N ALA A 45 7.68 5.74 7.81
CA ALA A 45 8.09 4.81 6.76
C ALA A 45 9.31 3.98 7.15
N ASN A 46 10.31 4.60 7.79
CA ASN A 46 11.50 3.91 8.28
C ASN A 46 11.16 2.91 9.39
N LYS A 47 10.30 3.30 10.35
CA LYS A 47 9.91 2.41 11.45
C LYS A 47 9.05 1.25 10.96
N SER A 48 8.11 1.54 10.06
CA SER A 48 7.24 0.53 9.44
C SER A 48 8.04 -0.48 8.63
N ALA A 49 9.04 -0.05 7.85
CA ALA A 49 9.91 -0.97 7.12
C ALA A 49 10.69 -1.93 8.03
N GLN A 50 11.08 -1.49 9.23
CA GLN A 50 11.74 -2.35 10.22
C GLN A 50 10.79 -3.36 10.86
N LEU A 51 9.56 -2.93 11.18
CA LEU A 51 8.58 -3.74 11.89
C LEU A 51 7.77 -4.68 10.98
N LEU A 52 7.61 -4.31 9.71
CA LEU A 52 6.77 -5.01 8.73
C LEU A 52 7.60 -5.47 7.52
N PRO A 53 8.54 -6.42 7.70
CA PRO A 53 9.40 -6.89 6.60
C PRO A 53 8.63 -7.60 5.48
N LYS A 54 7.37 -7.99 5.74
CA LYS A 54 6.48 -8.68 4.79
C LYS A 54 5.31 -7.78 4.36
N ALA A 55 5.60 -6.52 4.02
CA ALA A 55 4.62 -5.58 3.52
C ALA A 55 4.80 -5.33 2.01
N PHE A 56 3.85 -5.82 1.21
CA PHE A 56 3.85 -5.73 -0.24
C PHE A 56 2.83 -4.72 -0.73
N LYS A 57 3.29 -3.80 -1.60
CA LYS A 57 2.48 -2.75 -2.20
C LYS A 57 2.32 -2.99 -3.69
N ILE A 58 1.15 -3.43 -4.08
CA ILE A 58 0.80 -3.64 -5.48
C ILE A 58 0.35 -2.29 -6.03
N ILE A 59 1.05 -1.79 -7.04
CA ILE A 59 0.84 -0.46 -7.60
C ILE A 59 0.70 -0.54 -9.11
N ASN A 60 -0.43 -0.10 -9.63
CA ASN A 60 -0.58 0.25 -11.03
C ASN A 60 0.08 1.61 -11.27
N THR A 61 1.06 1.69 -12.16
CA THR A 61 1.73 2.97 -12.45
C THR A 61 0.85 3.97 -13.21
N ALA A 62 -0.27 3.52 -13.79
CA ALA A 62 -1.30 4.38 -14.37
C ALA A 62 -2.37 4.85 -13.36
N ASP A 63 -2.29 4.42 -12.09
CA ASP A 63 -3.21 4.82 -11.03
C ASP A 63 -2.66 6.04 -10.26
N LEU A 64 -3.51 7.06 -10.12
CA LEU A 64 -3.19 8.29 -9.39
C LEU A 64 -3.11 8.06 -7.87
N ILE A 65 -3.89 7.14 -7.30
CA ILE A 65 -4.08 7.05 -5.85
C ILE A 65 -2.76 6.76 -5.08
N PRO A 66 -1.88 5.85 -5.55
CA PRO A 66 -0.57 5.66 -4.92
C PRO A 66 0.35 6.89 -4.95
N THR A 67 0.02 7.91 -5.74
CA THR A 67 0.78 9.18 -5.80
C THR A 67 0.31 10.19 -4.75
N LEU A 68 -0.70 9.88 -3.95
CA LEU A 68 -1.29 10.78 -2.95
C LEU A 68 -1.02 10.30 -1.51
N PRO A 69 -0.92 11.22 -0.53
CA PRO A 69 -0.64 12.65 -0.70
C PRO A 69 0.71 12.86 -1.39
N PRO A 70 0.97 14.00 -2.06
CA PRO A 70 2.26 14.29 -2.70
C PRO A 70 3.45 14.07 -1.74
N PRO A 71 4.64 13.69 -2.24
CA PRO A 71 5.81 13.41 -1.39
C PRO A 71 6.22 14.58 -0.50
N VAL A 72 6.01 15.80 -1.00
CA VAL A 72 6.25 17.07 -0.31
C VAL A 72 4.91 17.76 -0.12
N PHE A 73 4.58 18.07 1.13
CA PHE A 73 3.42 18.85 1.54
C PHE A 73 3.92 20.03 2.40
N PRO A 74 3.21 21.17 2.50
CA PRO A 74 3.76 22.41 3.06
C PRO A 74 4.48 22.29 4.42
N ASN A 75 4.04 21.36 5.29
CA ASN A 75 4.59 21.17 6.63
C ASN A 75 5.06 19.73 6.93
N THR A 76 5.04 18.83 5.93
CA THR A 76 5.41 17.42 6.14
C THR A 76 5.81 16.74 4.83
N THR A 77 6.52 15.63 4.94
CA THR A 77 6.69 14.69 3.83
C THR A 77 5.74 13.52 3.98
N TYR A 78 5.46 12.86 2.85
CA TYR A 78 4.80 11.57 2.82
C TYR A 78 5.67 10.59 2.05
N THR A 79 5.88 9.40 2.61
CA THR A 79 6.79 8.40 2.06
C THR A 79 6.14 7.03 2.07
N HIS A 80 6.35 6.29 0.98
CA HIS A 80 5.90 4.91 0.89
C HIS A 80 6.78 3.99 1.73
N THR A 81 6.17 2.99 2.37
CA THR A 81 6.86 2.03 3.26
C THR A 81 7.03 0.57 2.81
N GLY A 82 6.43 -0.02 1.80
CA GLY A 82 6.54 -1.49 1.59
C GLY A 82 7.57 -1.84 0.53
N THR A 83 7.74 -3.14 0.27
CA THR A 83 8.26 -3.61 -1.02
C THR A 83 7.23 -3.30 -2.10
N VAL A 84 7.61 -2.51 -3.10
CA VAL A 84 6.73 -2.17 -4.23
C VAL A 84 6.75 -3.29 -5.27
N ILE A 85 5.55 -3.72 -5.66
CA ILE A 85 5.30 -4.64 -6.78
C ILE A 85 4.57 -3.83 -7.85
N PRO A 86 5.30 -3.28 -8.84
CA PRO A 86 4.70 -2.45 -9.87
C PRO A 86 4.07 -3.30 -10.97
N PHE A 87 2.99 -2.79 -11.56
CA PHE A 87 2.49 -3.22 -12.86
C PHE A 87 1.95 -2.00 -13.60
N ILE A 88 1.67 -2.14 -14.89
CA ILE A 88 1.09 -1.06 -15.68
C ILE A 88 -0.14 -1.55 -16.43
N ARG A 89 -1.23 -0.81 -16.29
CA ARG A 89 -2.45 -1.02 -17.07
C ARG A 89 -3.26 0.27 -17.11
N ASN A 90 -3.38 0.84 -18.29
CA ASN A 90 -4.19 2.02 -18.54
C ASN A 90 -5.50 1.62 -19.21
N LEU A 91 -6.62 1.80 -18.50
CA LEU A 91 -7.97 1.52 -18.95
C LEU A 91 -8.75 2.80 -19.30
N GLY A 92 -8.04 3.93 -19.49
CA GLY A 92 -8.61 5.17 -20.00
C GLY A 92 -9.48 5.95 -19.00
N SER A 93 -9.53 5.55 -17.73
CA SER A 93 -10.28 6.26 -16.69
C SER A 93 -9.64 6.10 -15.32
N ILE A 94 -9.92 7.04 -14.41
CA ILE A 94 -9.47 6.96 -13.01
C ILE A 94 -10.00 5.68 -12.36
N GLY A 95 -11.30 5.41 -12.48
CA GLY A 95 -11.92 4.20 -11.93
C GLY A 95 -11.37 2.91 -12.53
N GLY A 96 -11.14 2.89 -13.85
CA GLY A 96 -10.52 1.75 -14.53
C GLY A 96 -9.10 1.48 -14.03
N ASN A 97 -8.25 2.51 -13.96
CA ASN A 97 -6.86 2.36 -13.50
C ASN A 97 -6.79 2.01 -12.01
N HIS A 98 -7.76 2.48 -11.22
CA HIS A 98 -7.76 2.31 -9.77
C HIS A 98 -8.41 0.99 -9.32
N VAL A 99 -9.42 0.45 -10.02
CA VAL A 99 -10.16 -0.75 -9.60
C VAL A 99 -9.97 -1.90 -10.57
N GLU A 100 -10.43 -1.74 -11.82
CA GLU A 100 -10.48 -2.83 -12.79
C GLU A 100 -9.08 -3.33 -13.19
N ALA A 101 -8.10 -2.43 -13.26
CA ALA A 101 -6.73 -2.80 -13.55
C ALA A 101 -6.14 -3.81 -12.54
N TYR A 102 -6.52 -3.68 -11.26
CA TYR A 102 -6.06 -4.56 -10.18
C TYR A 102 -6.79 -5.91 -10.20
N LYS A 103 -8.08 -5.95 -10.53
CA LYS A 103 -8.80 -7.21 -10.76
C LYS A 103 -8.14 -8.01 -11.87
N GLN A 104 -7.89 -7.37 -13.02
CA GLN A 104 -7.19 -8.00 -14.14
C GLN A 104 -5.73 -8.38 -13.80
N PHE A 105 -5.09 -7.74 -12.83
CA PHE A 105 -3.74 -8.12 -12.36
C PHE A 105 -3.80 -9.42 -11.54
N LEU A 106 -4.88 -9.60 -10.77
CA LEU A 106 -5.13 -10.78 -9.96
C LEU A 106 -5.74 -11.95 -10.76
N GLY A 107 -6.13 -11.72 -12.02
CA GLY A 107 -6.85 -12.72 -12.84
C GLY A 107 -8.32 -12.89 -12.43
N LEU A 108 -8.92 -11.85 -11.85
CA LEU A 108 -10.33 -11.77 -11.47
C LEU A 108 -11.19 -11.11 -12.56
#